data_AF-A0AAP5KT86-F1
#
_entry.id   AF-A0AAP5KT86-F1
#
_cell.length_a   1.000
_cell.length_b   1.000
_cell.length_c   1.000
_cell.angle_alpha   90.00
_cell.angle_beta   90.00
_cell.angle_gamma   90.00
#
_symmetry.space_group_name_H-M   'P 1'
#
loop_
_entity.id
_entity.type
_entity.pdbx_description
1 polymer ?
#
loop_
_entity_poly.entity_id
_entity_poly.type
_entity_poly.pdbx_seq_one_letter_code
_entity_poly.pdbx_strand_id
1 'polypeptide(L)' 'MKHSQLVAIIKRLEAMTESTDNEVQLRRFEKEGVEKCTVTYDNTTETFELTESDSKQSYQFDNIDIVAMEIYDLIQ' A
#
# COMPACT_ATOMS: atom_id res chain seq x y z
N MET A 1 -18.79 10.26 12.28
CA MET A 1 -18.62 10.32 10.80
C MET A 1 -17.89 9.06 10.38
N LYS A 2 -18.33 8.35 9.33
CA LYS A 2 -17.48 7.28 8.76
C LYS A 2 -16.27 7.97 8.15
N HIS A 3 -15.08 7.75 8.70
CA HIS A 3 -13.85 8.22 8.07
C HIS A 3 -13.68 7.50 6.73
N SER A 4 -13.22 8.22 5.71
CA SER A 4 -12.94 7.62 4.41
C SER A 4 -11.77 6.65 4.56
N GLN A 5 -12.01 5.38 4.21
CA GLN A 5 -10.98 4.33 4.23
C GLN A 5 -9.90 4.63 3.18
N LEU A 6 -10.27 5.15 2.01
CA LEU A 6 -9.31 5.57 0.99
C LEU A 6 -8.36 6.67 1.50
N VAL A 7 -8.89 7.66 2.22
CA VAL A 7 -8.04 8.70 2.85
C VAL A 7 -7.08 8.10 3.88
N ALA A 8 -7.50 7.07 4.62
CA ALA A 8 -6.62 6.37 5.56
C ALA A 8 -5.52 5.55 4.86
N ILE A 9 -5.84 4.95 3.71
CA ILE A 9 -4.86 4.22 2.87
C ILE A 9 -3.82 5.20 2.33
N ILE A 10 -4.25 6.29 1.68
CA ILE A 10 -3.35 7.30 1.10
C ILE A 10 -2.38 7.83 2.16
N LYS A 11 -2.88 8.23 3.34
CA LYS A 11 -2.01 8.71 4.43
C LYS A 11 -0.95 7.70 4.88
N ARG A 12 -1.29 6.40 4.85
CA ARG A 12 -0.32 5.35 5.20
C ARG A 12 0.75 5.18 4.12
N LEU A 13 0.39 5.37 2.86
CA LEU A 13 1.31 5.33 1.72
C LEU A 13 2.20 6.58 1.67
N GLU A 14 1.66 7.78 1.89
CA GLU A 14 2.43 9.03 2.01
C GLU A 14 3.49 8.92 3.11
N ALA A 15 3.14 8.34 4.26
CA ALA A 15 4.09 8.09 5.33
C ALA A 15 5.21 7.10 4.95
N MET A 16 5.04 6.27 3.91
CA MET A 16 6.12 5.42 3.38
C MET A 16 7.09 6.24 2.52
N THR A 17 6.59 7.20 1.75
CA THR A 17 7.40 8.05 0.84
C THR A 17 8.17 9.12 1.60
N GLU A 18 7.65 9.58 2.75
CA GLU A 18 8.31 10.57 3.61
C GLU A 18 9.41 9.95 4.51
N SER A 19 9.49 8.62 4.57
CA SER A 19 10.49 7.93 5.38
C SER A 19 11.90 8.18 4.86
N THR A 20 12.72 8.89 5.66
CA THR A 20 14.13 9.18 5.34
C THR A 20 15.09 8.04 5.72
N ASP A 21 14.58 7.00 6.38
CA ASP A 21 15.37 5.79 6.66
C ASP A 21 15.58 5.03 5.34
N ASN A 22 16.83 4.69 5.02
CA ASN A 22 17.21 3.91 3.82
C ASN A 22 16.69 2.45 3.86
N GLU A 23 15.76 2.14 4.75
CA GLU A 23 15.12 0.83 4.87
C GLU A 23 13.86 0.80 4.02
N VAL A 24 13.71 -0.27 3.23
CA VAL A 24 12.48 -0.54 2.47
C VAL A 24 11.31 -0.58 3.44
N GLN A 25 10.41 0.39 3.34
CA GLN A 25 9.21 0.43 4.16
C GLN A 25 8.25 -0.65 3.69
N LEU A 26 7.75 -1.47 4.62
CA LEU A 26 6.71 -2.46 4.35
C LEU A 26 5.45 -2.13 5.16
N ARG A 27 4.28 -2.20 4.51
CA ARG A 27 2.96 -2.03 5.13
C ARG A 27 2.06 -3.20 4.77
N ARG A 28 1.31 -3.69 5.75
CA ARG A 28 0.30 -4.76 5.57
C ARG A 28 -1.09 -4.15 5.58
N PHE A 29 -1.94 -4.62 4.68
CA PHE A 29 -3.36 -4.27 4.64
C PHE A 29 -4.20 -5.53 4.84
N GLU A 30 -5.18 -5.44 5.72
CA GLU A 30 -5.98 -6.56 6.17
C GLU A 30 -7.46 -6.23 6.15
N LYS A 31 -8.27 -7.27 5.97
CA LYS A 31 -9.72 -7.23 6.12
C LYS A 31 -10.12 -8.30 7.13
N GLU A 32 -10.80 -7.88 8.21
CA GLU A 32 -11.26 -8.78 9.29
C GLU A 32 -10.12 -9.63 9.89
N GLY A 33 -8.91 -9.05 10.00
CA GLY A 33 -7.71 -9.72 10.52
C GLY A 33 -7.02 -10.68 9.53
N VAL A 34 -7.51 -10.76 8.29
CA VAL A 34 -6.88 -11.52 7.21
C VAL A 34 -6.08 -10.57 6.33
N GLU A 35 -4.78 -10.80 6.22
CA GLU A 35 -3.92 -10.04 5.30
C GLU A 35 -4.38 -10.25 3.85
N LYS A 36 -4.52 -9.14 3.11
CA LYS A 36 -4.92 -9.12 1.70
C LYS A 36 -3.78 -8.75 0.78
N CYS A 37 -2.94 -7.81 1.21
CA CYS A 37 -1.74 -7.47 0.50
C CYS A 37 -0.68 -6.84 1.42
N THR A 38 0.54 -6.84 0.91
CA THR A 38 1.67 -6.07 1.44
C THR A 38 2.11 -5.03 0.42
N VAL A 39 2.51 -3.86 0.87
CA VAL A 39 3.05 -2.80 0.02
C VAL A 39 4.45 -2.46 0.48
N THR A 40 5.39 -2.42 -0.44
CA THR A 40 6.73 -1.86 -0.27
C THR A 40 6.89 -0.59 -1.10
N TYR A 41 7.80 0.29 -0.69
CA TYR A 41 8.16 1.48 -1.46
C TYR A 41 9.66 1.52 -1.70
N ASP A 42 10.05 1.68 -2.97
CA ASP A 42 11.43 1.87 -3.38
C ASP A 42 11.68 3.35 -3.71
N ASN A 43 12.43 4.02 -2.84
CA ASN A 43 12.82 5.42 -3.00
C ASN A 43 13.72 5.66 -4.23
N THR A 44 14.40 4.64 -4.76
CA THR A 44 15.29 4.79 -5.91
C THR A 44 14.50 4.91 -7.22
N THR A 45 13.43 4.13 -7.32
CA THR A 45 12.56 4.09 -8.50
C THR A 45 11.30 4.93 -8.33
N GLU A 46 11.03 5.43 -7.12
CA GLU A 46 9.80 6.14 -6.75
C GLU A 46 8.55 5.31 -7.04
N THR A 47 8.62 4.01 -6.77
CA THR A 47 7.51 3.08 -7.04
C THR A 47 7.06 2.32 -5.81
N PHE A 48 5.76 2.01 -5.79
CA PHE A 48 5.14 1.09 -4.87
C PHE A 48 5.09 -0.30 -5.50
N GLU A 49 5.46 -1.33 -4.75
CA GLU A 49 5.18 -2.72 -5.12
C GLU A 49 4.10 -3.26 -4.18
N LEU A 50 2.98 -3.70 -4.75
CA LEU A 50 1.90 -4.38 -4.03
C LEU A 50 1.98 -5.87 -4.31
N THR A 51 2.07 -6.68 -3.27
CA THR A 51 2.01 -8.14 -3.36
C THR A 51 0.71 -8.64 -2.74
N GLU A 52 -0.11 -9.33 -3.52
CA GLU A 52 -1.32 -9.98 -3.02
C GLU A 52 -1.00 -11.20 -2.16
N SER A 53 -1.71 -11.35 -1.04
CA SER A 53 -1.46 -12.44 -0.10
C SER A 53 -1.93 -13.79 -0.64
N ASP A 54 -3.01 -13.82 -1.42
CA ASP A 54 -3.61 -15.07 -1.94
C ASP A 54 -2.88 -15.59 -3.18
N SER A 55 -2.66 -14.73 -4.18
CA SER A 55 -2.05 -15.11 -5.47
C SER A 55 -0.52 -15.07 -5.46
N LYS A 56 0.08 -14.34 -4.50
CA LYS A 56 1.50 -13.96 -4.49
C LYS A 56 1.95 -13.19 -5.72
N GLN A 57 1.02 -12.63 -6.48
CA GLN A 57 1.34 -11.75 -7.61
C GLN A 57 1.76 -10.37 -7.08
N SER A 58 2.81 -9.82 -7.68
CA SER A 58 3.29 -8.47 -7.42
C SER A 58 2.93 -7.54 -8.58
N TYR A 59 2.52 -6.33 -8.25
CA TYR A 59 2.24 -5.25 -9.19
C TYR A 59 3.00 -4.00 -8.77
N GLN A 60 3.53 -3.28 -9.75
CA GLN A 60 4.29 -2.05 -9.52
C GLN A 60 3.46 -0.85 -9.97
N PHE A 61 3.48 0.20 -9.15
CA PHE A 61 2.76 1.45 -9.39
C PHE A 61 3.68 2.64 -9.15
N ASP A 62 3.64 3.60 -10.07
CA ASP A 62 4.32 4.90 -9.99
C ASP A 62 3.38 6.02 -9.49
N ASN A 63 2.11 5.70 -9.25
CA ASN A 63 1.09 6.65 -8.82
C ASN A 63 0.38 6.17 -7.54
N ILE A 64 0.49 6.98 -6.49
CA ILE A 64 -0.08 6.72 -5.17
C ILE A 64 -1.61 6.54 -5.20
N ASP A 65 -2.32 7.26 -6.05
CA ASP A 65 -3.78 7.17 -6.16
C ASP A 65 -4.19 5.82 -6.75
N ILE A 66 -3.44 5.29 -7.71
CA ILE A 66 -3.75 4.01 -8.36
C ILE A 66 -3.53 2.85 -7.39
N VAL A 67 -2.38 2.80 -6.72
CA VAL A 67 -2.12 1.75 -5.71
C VAL A 67 -3.08 1.86 -4.52
N ALA A 68 -3.51 3.08 -4.15
CA ALA A 68 -4.51 3.26 -3.10
C ALA A 68 -5.89 2.70 -3.49
N MET A 69 -6.31 2.89 -4.74
CA MET A 69 -7.54 2.28 -5.26
C MET A 69 -7.44 0.75 -5.27
N GLU A 70 -6.32 0.19 -5.72
CA GLU A 70 -6.11 -1.26 -5.73
C GLU A 70 -6.20 -1.86 -4.32
N ILE A 71 -5.50 -1.24 -3.34
CA ILE A 71 -5.59 -1.66 -1.94
C ILE A 71 -7.03 -1.55 -1.44
N TYR A 72 -7.71 -0.44 -1.74
CA TYR A 72 -9.08 -0.20 -1.30
C TYR A 72 -10.01 -1.33 -1.76
N ASP A 73 -9.93 -1.72 -3.03
CA ASP A 73 -10.71 -2.79 -3.64
C ASP A 73 -10.39 -4.16 -3.01
N LEU A 74 -9.12 -4.44 -2.72
CA LEU A 74 -8.69 -5.68 -2.06
C LEU A 74 -9.19 -5.81 -0.61
N ILE A 75 -9.44 -4.70 0.09
CA ILE A 75 -9.87 -4.69 1.50
C ILE A 75 -11.32 -4.23 1.72
N GLN A 76 -12.10 -4.02 0.66
CA GLN A 76 -13.57 -3.87 0.72
C GLN A 76 -14.23 -5.16 1.16
#